data_AF-A0A7X3DKW2-F1
#
_entry.id   AF-A0A7X3DKW2-F1
#
_cell.length_a   1.000
_cell.length_b   1.000
_cell.length_c   1.000
_cell.angle_alpha   90.00
_cell.angle_beta   90.00
_cell.angle_gamma   90.00
#
_symmetry.space_group_name_H-M   'P 1'
#
loop_
_entity.id
_entity.type
_entity.pdbx_description
1 polymer ?
#
loop_
_entity_poly.entity_id
_entity_poly.type
_entity_poly.pdbx_seq_one_letter_code
_entity_poly.pdbx_strand_id
1 'polypeptide(L)'
;MRRWAALPWAMPSWPGCKKDGICGRRRARKSPAPLFSWRLEFTLPTGYDIIPSREPTDGGSDSCPSHLGKRSAAYMKLQFLGHACFLLDDGVHKVLTDPFLTGAGRPEWAEKVDPDVIFVTHGHGDHVGDAAAIARRTGAPVCCTADLADAVFVPAGVACVAGNLGGTVRLSFGCAKFFQALHGGGAAGCPACGFLFEMGGRKIYHAGDTALMTDMTLLADGTSTWRCCPSEISTPWARRMPSGQ
;
A
#
# COMPACT_ATOMS: atom_id res chain seq x y z
N MET A 1 -11.94 25.64 -35.58
CA MET A 1 -10.70 24.90 -35.90
C MET A 1 -9.50 25.78 -35.57
N ARG A 2 -8.85 25.56 -34.42
CA ARG A 2 -7.59 26.20 -34.06
C ARG A 2 -6.58 25.08 -33.81
N ARG A 3 -5.60 24.96 -34.70
CA ARG A 3 -4.49 24.00 -34.63
C ARG A 3 -3.45 24.56 -33.66
N TRP A 4 -3.07 23.79 -32.66
CA TRP A 4 -1.83 24.01 -31.90
C TRP A 4 -0.80 23.01 -32.39
N ALA A 5 0.34 23.52 -32.84
CA ALA A 5 1.47 22.74 -33.33
C ALA A 5 2.29 22.21 -32.15
N ALA A 6 2.63 20.91 -32.21
CA ALA A 6 3.53 20.26 -31.27
C ALA A 6 4.98 20.68 -31.57
N LEU A 7 5.70 21.15 -30.54
CA LEU A 7 7.16 21.31 -30.56
C LEU A 7 7.78 20.06 -29.90
N PRO A 8 8.78 19.41 -30.54
CA PRO A 8 9.46 18.27 -29.95
C PRO A 8 10.50 18.71 -28.90
N TRP A 9 10.48 18.01 -27.76
CA TRP A 9 11.42 18.16 -26.65
C TRP A 9 12.79 17.56 -27.03
N ALA A 10 13.80 18.41 -27.18
CA ALA A 10 15.20 18.00 -27.35
C ALA A 10 15.93 18.00 -25.98
N MET A 11 16.66 16.92 -25.69
CA MET A 11 17.51 16.82 -24.49
C MET A 11 18.76 17.71 -24.61
N PRO A 12 19.26 18.33 -23.52
CA PRO A 12 20.52 19.03 -23.54
C PRO A 12 21.70 18.06 -23.41
N SER A 13 22.61 18.09 -24.38
CA SER A 13 23.94 17.46 -24.32
C SER A 13 24.90 18.27 -23.46
N TRP A 14 25.61 17.60 -22.55
CA TRP A 14 26.71 18.17 -21.77
C TRP A 14 28.02 18.25 -22.59
N PRO A 15 28.77 19.36 -22.55
CA PRO A 15 30.05 19.48 -23.24
C PRO A 15 31.24 19.14 -22.33
N GLY A 16 32.16 18.30 -22.82
CA GLY A 16 33.56 18.33 -22.37
C GLY A 16 34.22 16.98 -22.07
N CYS A 17 34.81 16.35 -23.09
CA CYS A 17 36.16 15.79 -22.96
C CYS A 17 36.75 15.53 -24.35
N LYS A 18 37.76 16.32 -24.73
CA LYS A 18 38.53 16.11 -25.96
C LYS A 18 39.54 14.98 -25.76
N LYS A 19 39.73 14.22 -26.83
CA LYS A 19 40.78 13.22 -27.03
C LYS A 19 42.18 13.85 -26.99
N ASP A 20 43.14 12.99 -26.64
CA ASP A 20 44.59 13.05 -26.89
C ASP A 20 45.48 13.71 -25.81
N GLY A 21 46.30 12.88 -25.15
CA GLY A 21 47.31 13.32 -24.18
C GLY A 21 48.03 12.16 -23.49
N ILE A 22 49.06 11.63 -24.15
CA ILE A 22 50.01 10.64 -23.63
C ILE A 22 50.90 11.26 -22.55
N CYS A 23 51.09 10.59 -21.40
CA CYS A 23 52.40 10.30 -20.76
C CYS A 23 52.23 9.87 -19.29
N GLY A 24 52.87 8.76 -18.89
CA GLY A 24 53.07 8.43 -17.47
C GLY A 24 52.99 6.94 -17.12
N ARG A 25 53.90 6.12 -17.65
CA ARG A 25 54.10 4.75 -17.18
C ARG A 25 54.56 4.75 -15.72
N ARG A 26 53.84 4.06 -14.83
CA ARG A 26 54.43 3.31 -13.72
C ARG A 26 53.83 1.92 -13.68
N ARG A 27 54.69 0.91 -13.84
CA ARG A 27 54.35 -0.50 -13.66
C ARG A 27 54.03 -0.73 -12.19
N ALA A 28 52.82 -1.20 -11.89
CA ALA A 28 52.51 -1.90 -10.66
C ALA A 28 52.03 -3.32 -11.02
N ARG A 29 52.50 -4.28 -10.23
CA ARG A 29 52.54 -5.72 -10.49
C ARG A 29 51.15 -6.34 -10.68
N LYS A 30 51.03 -7.26 -11.66
CA LYS A 30 49.89 -8.18 -11.77
C LYS A 30 50.00 -9.23 -10.65
N SER A 31 49.07 -9.19 -9.71
CA SER A 31 48.71 -10.34 -8.88
C SER A 31 47.35 -10.86 -9.36
N PRO A 32 47.17 -12.16 -9.60
CA PRO A 32 45.86 -12.68 -9.99
C PRO A 32 44.96 -12.67 -8.75
N ALA A 33 43.95 -11.80 -8.74
CA ALA A 33 42.87 -11.90 -7.78
C ALA A 33 41.99 -13.10 -8.16
N PRO A 34 41.60 -13.98 -7.23
CA PRO A 34 40.70 -15.08 -7.53
C PRO A 34 39.33 -14.52 -7.91
N LEU A 35 38.83 -14.94 -9.07
CA LEU A 35 37.44 -14.71 -9.49
C LEU A 35 36.53 -15.55 -8.59
N PHE A 36 36.08 -14.98 -7.47
CA PHE A 36 34.92 -15.49 -6.76
C PHE A 36 33.67 -15.06 -7.54
N SER A 37 33.08 -15.99 -8.29
CA SER A 37 31.74 -15.81 -8.82
C SER A 37 30.74 -15.98 -7.67
N TRP A 38 30.26 -14.88 -7.12
CA TRP A 38 29.04 -14.92 -6.31
C TRP A 38 27.85 -14.99 -7.27
N ARG A 39 27.39 -16.22 -7.54
CA ARG A 39 26.07 -16.44 -8.12
C ARG A 39 25.06 -16.24 -6.98
N LEU A 40 24.52 -15.04 -6.84
CA LEU A 40 23.31 -14.85 -6.03
C LEU A 40 22.13 -15.39 -6.85
N GLU A 41 21.85 -16.68 -6.71
CA GLU A 41 20.54 -17.22 -7.05
C GLU A 41 19.54 -16.76 -5.99
N PHE A 42 18.87 -15.64 -6.27
CA PHE A 42 17.65 -15.29 -5.54
C PHE A 42 16.51 -16.14 -6.10
N THR A 43 16.33 -17.36 -5.58
CA THR A 43 15.03 -18.03 -5.62
C THR A 43 14.22 -17.47 -4.46
N LEU A 44 13.34 -16.51 -4.77
CA LEU A 44 12.34 -16.07 -3.78
C LEU A 44 11.31 -17.19 -3.63
N PRO A 45 11.12 -17.78 -2.43
CA PRO A 45 10.05 -18.73 -2.21
C PRO A 45 8.71 -17.98 -2.36
N THR A 46 7.88 -18.46 -3.26
CA THR A 46 6.49 -18.02 -3.41
C THR A 46 5.70 -18.45 -2.17
N GLY A 47 5.10 -17.47 -1.47
CA GLY A 47 4.12 -17.68 -0.40
C GLY A 47 4.72 -17.63 1.00
N TYR A 48 4.38 -16.58 1.76
CA TYR A 48 4.56 -16.57 3.21
C TYR A 48 3.20 -16.90 3.85
N ASP A 49 3.05 -18.12 4.34
CA ASP A 49 2.03 -18.44 5.33
C ASP A 49 2.55 -17.95 6.70
N ILE A 50 1.95 -16.91 7.26
CA ILE A 50 2.30 -16.46 8.62
C ILE A 50 1.61 -17.41 9.60
N ILE A 51 2.37 -18.36 10.14
CA ILE A 51 1.93 -19.25 11.23
C ILE A 51 1.84 -18.43 12.54
N PRO A 52 0.75 -18.50 13.31
CA PRO A 52 0.60 -17.73 14.55
C PRO A 52 1.70 -18.04 15.56
N SER A 53 2.35 -16.99 16.06
CA SER A 53 3.23 -17.04 17.24
C SER A 53 2.44 -17.42 18.49
N ARG A 54 3.01 -18.30 19.31
CA ARG A 54 2.49 -18.73 20.62
C ARG A 54 2.06 -17.53 21.49
N GLU A 55 0.84 -17.59 22.01
CA GLU A 55 0.34 -16.69 23.06
C GLU A 55 1.07 -16.95 24.40
N PRO A 56 1.25 -15.93 25.27
CA PRO A 56 1.63 -16.13 26.66
C PRO A 56 0.50 -16.84 27.43
N THR A 57 0.86 -17.70 28.37
CA THR A 57 -0.09 -18.37 29.25
C THR A 57 -0.25 -17.56 30.54
N ASP A 58 -1.26 -16.72 30.61
CA ASP A 58 -1.70 -16.05 31.83
C ASP A 58 -2.96 -16.75 32.36
N GLY A 59 -2.81 -17.38 33.53
CA GLY A 59 -3.89 -17.96 34.30
C GLY A 59 -4.74 -16.86 34.94
N GLY A 60 -6.05 -17.02 34.84
CA GLY A 60 -7.04 -16.17 35.51
C GLY A 60 -8.42 -16.71 35.22
N SER A 61 -8.96 -17.47 36.18
CA SER A 61 -10.31 -18.02 36.15
C SER A 61 -11.34 -16.92 36.36
N ASP A 62 -12.24 -16.71 35.39
CA ASP A 62 -13.59 -16.21 35.65
C ASP A 62 -14.55 -16.75 34.58
N SER A 63 -15.58 -17.44 35.06
CA SER A 63 -16.52 -18.25 34.29
C SER A 63 -17.67 -17.44 33.70
N CYS A 64 -17.93 -17.61 32.40
CA CYS A 64 -19.22 -17.31 31.76
C CYS A 64 -19.54 -18.37 30.67
N PRO A 65 -20.82 -18.67 30.40
CA PRO A 65 -21.24 -19.93 29.81
C PRO A 65 -20.86 -20.07 28.33
N SER A 66 -20.42 -21.26 27.99
CA SER A 66 -19.91 -21.69 26.70
C SER A 66 -20.94 -21.61 25.57
N HIS A 67 -20.83 -20.60 24.71
CA HIS A 67 -21.04 -20.74 23.27
C HIS A 67 -19.67 -20.75 22.58
N LEU A 68 -18.85 -21.75 22.91
CA LEU A 68 -17.60 -22.03 22.19
C LEU A 68 -17.95 -22.80 20.91
N GLY A 69 -18.53 -22.08 19.95
CA GLY A 69 -18.25 -22.37 18.55
C GLY A 69 -16.74 -22.29 18.37
N LYS A 70 -16.13 -23.34 17.84
CA LYS A 70 -14.68 -23.45 17.61
C LYS A 70 -14.16 -22.13 17.05
N ARG A 71 -13.42 -21.36 17.85
CA ARG A 71 -12.65 -20.22 17.34
C ARG A 71 -11.55 -20.82 16.47
N SER A 72 -11.85 -20.97 15.18
CA SER A 72 -10.83 -21.25 14.17
C SER A 72 -9.72 -20.23 14.37
N ALA A 73 -8.47 -20.69 14.43
CA ALA A 73 -7.33 -19.80 14.41
C ALA A 73 -7.54 -18.77 13.29
N ALA A 74 -7.33 -17.49 13.60
CA ALA A 74 -7.48 -16.40 12.67
C ALA A 74 -6.53 -16.63 11.48
N TYR A 75 -7.09 -17.15 10.38
CA TYR A 75 -6.38 -17.40 9.14
C TYR A 75 -6.35 -16.08 8.36
N MET A 76 -5.15 -15.70 7.91
CA MET A 76 -4.95 -14.52 7.09
C MET A 76 -3.89 -14.85 6.05
N LYS A 77 -4.29 -14.95 4.79
CA LYS A 77 -3.42 -15.17 3.65
C LYS A 77 -3.10 -13.83 3.01
N LEU A 78 -1.80 -13.56 2.89
CA LEU A 78 -1.27 -12.39 2.19
C LEU A 78 -0.58 -12.86 0.90
N GLN A 79 -1.14 -12.51 -0.25
CA GLN A 79 -0.55 -12.85 -1.53
C GLN A 79 -0.01 -11.61 -2.23
N PHE A 80 1.30 -11.58 -2.45
CA PHE A 80 1.94 -10.55 -3.26
C PHE A 80 1.78 -10.88 -4.75
N LEU A 81 1.13 -9.97 -5.49
CA LEU A 81 0.85 -10.13 -6.92
C LEU A 81 1.78 -9.29 -7.81
N GLY A 82 2.60 -8.41 -7.24
CA GLY A 82 3.60 -7.62 -7.97
C GLY A 82 3.48 -6.12 -7.70
N HIS A 83 4.59 -5.39 -7.82
CA HIS A 83 4.68 -3.94 -7.51
C HIS A 83 4.18 -3.59 -6.09
N ALA A 84 3.00 -2.99 -5.98
CA ALA A 84 2.31 -2.68 -4.72
C ALA A 84 1.00 -3.49 -4.55
N CYS A 85 0.76 -4.48 -5.42
CA CYS A 85 -0.48 -5.24 -5.43
C CYS A 85 -0.44 -6.42 -4.46
N PHE A 86 -1.29 -6.36 -3.44
CA PHE A 86 -1.49 -7.44 -2.47
C PHE A 86 -2.95 -7.88 -2.45
N LEU A 87 -3.17 -9.19 -2.37
CA LEU A 87 -4.47 -9.79 -2.08
C LEU A 87 -4.47 -10.29 -0.62
N LEU A 88 -5.31 -9.66 0.20
CA LEU A 88 -5.57 -10.01 1.58
C LEU A 88 -6.80 -10.93 1.62
N ASP A 89 -6.68 -12.15 2.14
CA ASP A 89 -7.77 -13.12 2.21
C ASP A 89 -7.84 -13.74 3.61
N ASP A 90 -8.94 -13.51 4.34
CA ASP A 90 -9.16 -14.09 5.69
C ASP A 90 -9.97 -15.40 5.66
N GLY A 91 -10.22 -15.93 4.47
CA GLY A 91 -11.07 -17.11 4.20
C GLY A 91 -12.55 -16.77 4.01
N VAL A 92 -12.98 -15.55 4.33
CA VAL A 92 -14.37 -15.07 4.15
C VAL A 92 -14.40 -13.87 3.21
N HIS A 93 -13.48 -12.94 3.40
CA HIS A 93 -13.38 -11.69 2.67
C HIS A 93 -12.04 -11.56 1.95
N LYS A 94 -12.06 -10.89 0.79
CA LYS A 94 -10.90 -10.62 -0.05
C LYS A 94 -10.76 -9.12 -0.31
N VAL A 95 -9.61 -8.58 0.06
CA VAL A 95 -9.25 -7.17 -0.16
C VAL A 95 -8.06 -7.11 -1.11
N LEU A 96 -8.18 -6.34 -2.20
CA LEU A 96 -7.10 -6.15 -3.17
C LEU A 96 -6.54 -4.73 -3.04
N THR A 97 -5.23 -4.57 -2.97
CA THR A 97 -4.58 -3.25 -2.93
C THR A 97 -3.89 -2.94 -4.25
N ASP A 98 -3.88 -1.66 -4.66
CA ASP A 98 -3.09 -1.07 -5.76
C ASP A 98 -2.87 -2.00 -6.98
N PRO A 99 -3.94 -2.38 -7.71
CA PRO A 99 -3.89 -3.49 -8.66
C PRO A 99 -3.29 -3.10 -10.03
N PHE A 100 -2.00 -2.79 -10.04
CA PHE A 100 -1.21 -2.66 -11.27
C PHE A 100 -0.69 -4.02 -11.74
N LEU A 101 -1.54 -4.78 -12.43
CA LEU A 101 -1.26 -6.17 -12.81
C LEU A 101 -0.84 -6.27 -14.27
N THR A 102 -1.60 -5.70 -15.19
CA THR A 102 -1.30 -5.73 -16.63
C THR A 102 0.04 -5.05 -16.93
N GLY A 103 0.25 -3.85 -16.39
CA GLY A 103 1.50 -3.11 -16.60
C GLY A 103 2.70 -3.68 -15.84
N ALA A 104 2.48 -4.49 -14.80
CA ALA A 104 3.52 -5.27 -14.12
C ALA A 104 3.84 -6.61 -14.81
N GLY A 105 3.25 -6.87 -15.99
CA GLY A 105 3.48 -8.10 -16.76
C GLY A 105 2.73 -9.33 -16.22
N ARG A 106 1.62 -9.12 -15.51
CA ARG A 106 0.76 -10.16 -14.92
C ARG A 106 -0.72 -10.02 -15.30
N PRO A 107 -1.06 -9.85 -16.59
CA PRO A 107 -2.45 -9.64 -17.02
C PRO A 107 -3.38 -10.81 -16.64
N GLU A 108 -2.85 -12.03 -16.52
CA GLU A 108 -3.63 -13.20 -16.12
C GLU A 108 -4.19 -13.09 -14.71
N TRP A 109 -3.54 -12.31 -13.83
CA TRP A 109 -4.06 -12.03 -12.49
C TRP A 109 -5.16 -10.99 -12.53
N ALA A 110 -5.06 -10.00 -13.43
CA ALA A 110 -6.10 -9.00 -13.58
C ALA A 110 -7.46 -9.64 -13.87
N GLU A 111 -7.49 -10.74 -14.64
CA GLU A 111 -8.69 -11.50 -14.98
C GLU A 111 -9.16 -12.47 -13.86
N LYS A 112 -8.26 -12.95 -13.01
CA LYS A 112 -8.53 -14.00 -12.01
C LYS A 112 -8.93 -13.48 -10.63
N VAL A 113 -8.45 -12.30 -10.24
CA VAL A 113 -8.75 -11.75 -8.91
C VAL A 113 -10.24 -11.47 -8.75
N ASP A 114 -10.79 -11.82 -7.60
CA ASP A 114 -12.21 -11.61 -7.27
C ASP A 114 -12.32 -11.05 -5.85
N PRO A 115 -11.96 -9.76 -5.65
CA PRO A 115 -12.02 -9.12 -4.35
C PRO A 115 -13.43 -8.62 -4.02
N ASP A 116 -13.75 -8.52 -2.74
CA ASP A 116 -14.96 -7.84 -2.25
C ASP A 116 -14.81 -6.31 -2.33
N VAL A 117 -13.58 -5.81 -2.24
CA VAL A 117 -13.25 -4.37 -2.25
C VAL A 117 -11.81 -4.17 -2.71
N ILE A 118 -11.60 -3.08 -3.45
CA ILE A 118 -10.30 -2.70 -3.99
C ILE A 118 -9.85 -1.42 -3.28
N PHE A 119 -8.63 -1.39 -2.75
CA PHE A 119 -8.04 -0.21 -2.13
C PHE A 119 -7.00 0.40 -3.06
N VAL A 120 -7.10 1.71 -3.29
CA VAL A 120 -6.14 2.46 -4.11
C VAL A 120 -5.55 3.60 -3.31
N THR A 121 -4.24 3.57 -3.11
CA THR A 121 -3.49 4.49 -2.25
C THR A 121 -3.41 5.90 -2.82
N HIS A 122 -3.20 6.00 -4.13
CA HIS A 122 -3.09 7.27 -4.84
C HIS A 122 -3.24 7.10 -6.37
N GLY A 123 -3.30 8.21 -7.09
CA GLY A 123 -3.64 8.29 -8.50
C GLY A 123 -2.52 7.99 -9.50
N HIS A 124 -1.34 7.53 -9.08
CA HIS A 124 -0.32 7.14 -10.05
C HIS A 124 -0.74 5.87 -10.81
N GLY A 125 -0.36 5.78 -12.09
CA GLY A 125 -0.83 4.72 -12.98
C GLY A 125 -0.40 3.31 -12.55
N ASP A 126 0.74 3.21 -11.86
CA ASP A 126 1.28 2.00 -11.26
C ASP A 126 0.63 1.63 -9.90
N HIS A 127 -0.35 2.40 -9.43
CA HIS A 127 -1.20 2.07 -8.28
C HIS A 127 -2.67 1.94 -8.68
N VAL A 128 -3.19 2.86 -9.50
CA VAL A 128 -4.55 2.77 -10.07
C VAL A 128 -4.68 1.52 -10.94
N GLY A 129 -3.73 1.31 -11.85
CA GLY A 129 -3.63 0.12 -12.69
C GLY A 129 -4.95 -0.35 -13.29
N ASP A 130 -5.27 -1.61 -13.04
CA ASP A 130 -6.45 -2.31 -13.54
C ASP A 130 -7.68 -2.14 -12.62
N ALA A 131 -7.62 -1.30 -11.58
CA ALA A 131 -8.65 -1.20 -10.54
C ALA A 131 -10.06 -0.99 -11.11
N ALA A 132 -10.22 -0.06 -12.05
CA ALA A 132 -11.52 0.22 -12.65
C ALA A 132 -12.04 -0.94 -13.51
N ALA A 133 -11.16 -1.68 -14.18
CA ALA A 133 -11.54 -2.84 -14.98
C ALA A 133 -11.97 -4.01 -14.08
N ILE A 134 -11.22 -4.26 -13.01
CA ILE A 134 -11.53 -5.30 -12.02
C ILE A 134 -12.85 -4.96 -11.31
N ALA A 135 -13.00 -3.73 -10.82
CA ALA A 135 -14.21 -3.25 -10.16
C ALA A 135 -15.47 -3.46 -11.02
N ARG A 136 -15.40 -3.12 -12.32
CA ARG A 136 -16.54 -3.33 -13.23
C ARG A 136 -16.86 -4.80 -13.49
N ARG A 137 -15.84 -5.66 -13.53
CA ARG A 137 -16.04 -7.10 -13.72
C ARG A 137 -16.69 -7.74 -12.49
N THR A 138 -16.18 -7.43 -11.30
CA THR A 138 -16.57 -8.12 -10.05
C THR A 138 -17.71 -7.43 -9.31
N GLY A 139 -17.98 -6.16 -9.63
CA GLY A 139 -18.91 -5.32 -8.86
C GLY A 139 -18.31 -4.79 -7.55
N ALA A 140 -17.03 -5.04 -7.28
CA ALA A 140 -16.36 -4.57 -6.07
C ALA A 140 -16.21 -3.04 -6.09
N PRO A 141 -16.57 -2.33 -5.00
CA PRO A 141 -16.29 -0.91 -4.89
C PRO A 141 -14.79 -0.64 -4.73
N VAL A 142 -14.37 0.56 -5.15
CA VAL A 142 -13.01 1.07 -4.93
C VAL A 142 -12.99 1.99 -3.70
N CYS A 143 -12.18 1.65 -2.70
CA CYS A 143 -11.91 2.47 -1.53
C CYS A 143 -10.65 3.33 -1.76
N CYS A 144 -10.81 4.65 -1.71
CA CYS A 144 -9.74 5.61 -1.92
C CYS A 144 -10.07 6.97 -1.30
N THR A 145 -9.16 7.94 -1.43
CA THR A 145 -9.42 9.31 -0.99
C THR A 145 -10.56 9.93 -1.80
N ALA A 146 -11.37 10.81 -1.17
CA ALA A 146 -12.52 11.42 -1.82
C ALA A 146 -12.15 12.13 -3.13
N ASP A 147 -11.05 12.89 -3.13
CA ASP A 147 -10.56 13.58 -4.31
C ASP A 147 -10.19 12.59 -5.44
N LEU A 148 -9.60 11.43 -5.10
CA LEU A 148 -9.25 10.41 -6.08
C LEU A 148 -10.49 9.68 -6.63
N ALA A 149 -11.49 9.43 -5.78
CA ALA A 149 -12.76 8.88 -6.19
C ALA A 149 -13.42 9.77 -7.25
N ASP A 150 -13.54 11.08 -6.96
CA ASP A 150 -14.16 12.07 -7.85
C ASP A 150 -13.35 12.30 -9.13
N ALA A 151 -12.02 12.29 -9.05
CA ALA A 151 -11.16 12.57 -10.19
C ALA A 151 -11.03 11.38 -11.16
N VAL A 152 -11.05 10.13 -10.66
CA VAL A 152 -10.66 8.95 -11.44
C VAL A 152 -11.78 7.92 -11.56
N PHE A 153 -12.41 7.54 -10.45
CA PHE A 153 -13.28 6.36 -10.41
C PHE A 153 -14.75 6.66 -10.69
N VAL A 154 -15.28 7.78 -10.18
CA VAL A 154 -16.64 8.24 -10.48
C VAL A 154 -16.82 8.52 -11.97
N PRO A 155 -15.91 9.24 -12.67
CA PRO A 155 -16.01 9.42 -14.13
C PRO A 155 -15.88 8.10 -14.91
N ALA A 156 -15.22 7.09 -14.34
CA ALA A 156 -15.09 5.76 -14.92
C ALA A 156 -16.30 4.84 -14.64
N GLY A 157 -17.35 5.34 -13.97
CA GLY A 157 -18.57 4.60 -13.65
C GLY A 157 -18.39 3.51 -12.61
N VAL A 158 -17.41 3.67 -11.71
CA VAL A 158 -17.08 2.70 -10.65
C VAL A 158 -17.66 3.17 -9.32
N ALA A 159 -18.27 2.26 -8.56
CA ALA A 159 -18.74 2.56 -7.21
C ALA A 159 -17.54 2.78 -6.26
N CYS A 160 -17.63 3.79 -5.39
CA CYS A 160 -16.54 4.16 -4.50
C CYS A 160 -16.95 4.16 -3.03
N VAL A 161 -16.02 3.79 -2.16
CA VAL A 161 -16.05 4.06 -0.73
C VAL A 161 -15.00 5.14 -0.45
N ALA A 162 -15.43 6.39 -0.37
CA ALA A 162 -14.52 7.51 -0.20
C ALA A 162 -14.19 7.75 1.29
N GLY A 163 -12.92 8.04 1.56
CA GLY A 163 -12.43 8.54 2.85
C GLY A 163 -11.41 9.66 2.67
N ASN A 164 -10.72 10.04 3.74
CA ASN A 164 -9.57 10.95 3.66
C ASN A 164 -8.60 10.68 4.81
N LEU A 165 -7.40 11.25 4.74
CA LEU A 165 -6.31 11.04 5.69
C LEU A 165 -6.77 11.17 7.16
N GLY A 166 -6.36 10.21 7.99
CA GLY A 166 -6.76 10.08 9.40
C GLY A 166 -8.14 9.46 9.61
N GLY A 167 -8.99 9.43 8.58
CA GLY A 167 -10.33 8.83 8.63
C GLY A 167 -10.30 7.31 8.63
N THR A 168 -11.35 6.70 9.17
CA THR A 168 -11.56 5.24 9.19
C THR A 168 -12.85 4.88 8.46
N VAL A 169 -12.77 3.93 7.54
CA VAL A 169 -13.93 3.30 6.90
C VAL A 169 -14.20 1.93 7.53
N ARG A 170 -15.48 1.59 7.67
CA ARG A 170 -15.93 0.30 8.19
C ARG A 170 -16.59 -0.47 7.07
N LEU A 171 -16.15 -1.71 6.88
CA LEU A 171 -16.53 -2.59 5.78
C LEU A 171 -16.89 -3.96 6.35
N SER A 172 -17.39 -4.86 5.51
CA SER A 172 -17.78 -6.22 5.91
C SER A 172 -16.63 -7.00 6.57
N PHE A 173 -15.41 -6.85 6.06
CA PHE A 173 -14.21 -7.52 6.59
C PHE A 173 -13.69 -6.95 7.93
N GLY A 174 -14.20 -5.79 8.36
CA GLY A 174 -13.67 -5.04 9.49
C GLY A 174 -13.56 -3.56 9.14
N CYS A 175 -12.33 -3.03 9.06
CA CYS A 175 -12.13 -1.61 8.82
C CYS A 175 -10.74 -1.31 8.25
N ALA A 176 -10.65 -0.13 7.64
CA ALA A 176 -9.41 0.42 7.13
C ALA A 176 -9.29 1.90 7.53
N LYS A 177 -8.11 2.31 7.99
CA LYS A 177 -7.79 3.71 8.29
C LYS A 177 -6.84 4.26 7.24
N PHE A 178 -7.12 5.47 6.78
CA PHE A 178 -6.27 6.22 5.85
C PHE A 178 -5.11 6.81 6.63
N PHE A 179 -3.90 6.40 6.32
CA PHE A 179 -2.68 6.97 6.88
C PHE A 179 -2.08 7.96 5.88
N GLN A 180 -1.48 9.03 6.38
CA GLN A 180 -0.77 9.95 5.50
C GLN A 180 0.39 9.25 4.79
N ALA A 181 0.72 9.70 3.58
CA ALA A 181 1.91 9.28 2.85
C ALA A 181 2.63 10.54 2.32
N LEU A 182 3.96 10.56 2.42
CA LEU A 182 4.76 11.65 1.84
C LEU A 182 5.12 11.31 0.40
N HIS A 183 4.17 11.53 -0.51
CA HIS A 183 4.30 11.26 -1.94
C HIS A 183 3.35 12.13 -2.79
N GLY A 184 3.57 12.18 -4.10
CA GLY A 184 2.64 12.81 -5.02
C GLY A 184 1.38 11.97 -5.20
N GLY A 185 0.20 12.58 -5.27
CA GLY A 185 -1.05 11.83 -5.36
C GLY A 185 -1.50 11.43 -6.77
N GLY A 186 -0.74 11.75 -7.82
CA GLY A 186 -0.98 11.33 -9.21
C GLY A 186 -2.20 11.93 -9.93
N ALA A 187 -3.15 12.51 -9.20
CA ALA A 187 -4.25 13.32 -9.72
C ALA A 187 -4.27 14.68 -9.02
N ALA A 188 -4.67 15.73 -9.75
CA ALA A 188 -4.61 17.10 -9.24
C ALA A 188 -5.44 17.25 -7.95
N GLY A 189 -4.82 17.76 -6.88
CA GLY A 189 -5.47 17.96 -5.59
C GLY A 189 -5.67 16.70 -4.76
N CYS A 190 -5.32 15.51 -5.27
CA CYS A 190 -5.47 14.26 -4.53
C CYS A 190 -4.23 14.02 -3.66
N PRO A 191 -4.36 13.75 -2.35
CA PRO A 191 -3.24 13.34 -1.52
C PRO A 191 -2.93 11.85 -1.71
N ALA A 192 -1.66 11.46 -1.52
CA ALA A 192 -1.28 10.07 -1.38
C ALA A 192 -1.56 9.57 0.04
N CYS A 193 -1.89 8.29 0.19
CA CYS A 193 -2.15 7.67 1.49
C CYS A 193 -1.64 6.24 1.58
N GLY A 194 -1.49 5.75 2.80
CA GLY A 194 -1.41 4.32 3.13
C GLY A 194 -2.71 3.84 3.79
N PHE A 195 -2.82 2.54 4.03
CA PHE A 195 -3.96 1.93 4.71
C PHE A 195 -3.53 1.06 5.89
N LEU A 196 -4.16 1.25 7.04
CA LEU A 196 -4.09 0.33 8.17
C LEU A 196 -5.37 -0.49 8.18
N PHE A 197 -5.26 -1.78 7.89
CA PHE A 197 -6.37 -2.72 7.94
C PHE A 197 -6.44 -3.40 9.31
N GLU A 198 -7.64 -3.45 9.90
CA GLU A 198 -7.96 -4.44 10.92
C GLU A 198 -8.91 -5.47 10.30
N MET A 199 -8.39 -6.64 9.92
CA MET A 199 -9.06 -7.69 9.15
C MET A 199 -8.66 -9.07 9.70
N GLY A 200 -9.61 -10.00 9.84
CA GLY A 200 -9.32 -11.34 10.32
C GLY A 200 -8.58 -11.37 11.67
N GLY A 201 -8.83 -10.41 12.57
CA GLY A 201 -8.12 -10.28 13.85
C GLY A 201 -6.63 -9.89 13.73
N ARG A 202 -6.17 -9.47 12.54
CA ARG A 202 -4.82 -8.99 12.26
C ARG A 202 -4.82 -7.51 11.93
N LYS A 203 -3.65 -6.89 12.11
CA LYS A 203 -3.36 -5.52 11.75
C LYS A 203 -2.35 -5.50 10.63
N ILE A 204 -2.70 -4.93 9.48
CA ILE A 204 -1.86 -4.92 8.28
C ILE A 204 -1.68 -3.47 7.84
N TYR A 205 -0.45 -3.02 7.67
CA TYR A 205 -0.16 -1.69 7.15
C TYR A 205 0.35 -1.78 5.71
N HIS A 206 -0.38 -1.18 4.79
CA HIS A 206 0.03 -0.97 3.41
C HIS A 206 0.45 0.49 3.26
N ALA A 207 1.76 0.74 3.14
CA ALA A 207 2.29 2.09 3.15
C ALA A 207 1.93 2.91 1.89
N GLY A 208 1.65 2.23 0.76
CA GLY A 208 1.66 2.87 -0.55
C GLY A 208 3.05 3.39 -0.88
N ASP A 209 3.13 4.29 -1.86
CA ASP A 209 4.35 5.05 -2.10
C ASP A 209 4.46 6.16 -1.07
N THR A 210 5.55 6.16 -0.32
CA THR A 210 5.83 7.18 0.68
C THR A 210 7.33 7.26 0.93
N ALA A 211 7.83 8.48 1.14
CA ALA A 211 9.13 8.65 1.76
C ALA A 211 9.06 8.32 3.27
N LEU A 212 10.24 8.21 3.90
CA LEU A 212 10.34 8.10 5.35
C LEU A 212 9.77 9.36 6.02
N MET A 213 8.91 9.17 7.02
CA MET A 213 8.34 10.25 7.84
C MET A 213 8.24 9.83 9.30
N THR A 214 8.42 10.79 10.21
CA THR A 214 8.41 10.53 11.66
C THR A 214 7.11 9.91 12.12
N ASP A 215 5.97 10.27 11.52
CA ASP A 215 4.65 9.77 11.92
C ASP A 215 4.52 8.24 11.80
N MET A 216 5.38 7.57 11.02
CA MET A 216 5.45 6.10 11.02
C MET A 216 5.79 5.51 12.40
N THR A 217 6.37 6.27 13.33
CA THR A 217 6.58 5.82 14.72
C THR A 217 5.24 5.56 15.43
N LEU A 218 4.17 6.24 15.03
CA LEU A 218 2.81 6.01 15.55
C LEU A 218 2.27 4.61 15.23
N LEU A 219 2.89 3.90 14.28
CA LEU A 219 2.57 2.52 13.94
C LEU A 219 3.21 1.53 14.91
N ALA A 220 4.33 1.87 15.54
CA ALA A 220 5.07 0.96 16.42
C ALA A 220 4.38 0.75 17.78
N ASP A 221 3.73 1.79 18.29
CA ASP A 221 3.33 1.82 19.71
C ASP A 221 2.03 1.07 20.00
N GLY A 222 1.40 0.44 19.00
CA GLY A 222 0.11 -0.26 19.15
C GLY A 222 -1.01 0.64 19.70
N THR A 223 -0.82 1.95 19.62
CA THR A 223 -1.69 2.99 20.19
C THR A 223 -3.03 3.07 19.46
N SER A 224 -3.88 3.97 19.91
CA SER A 224 -5.23 4.22 19.39
C SER A 224 -5.24 4.54 17.88
N THR A 225 -4.09 4.91 17.30
CA THR A 225 -3.87 5.11 15.87
C THR A 225 -4.26 3.91 15.00
N TRP A 226 -4.06 2.68 15.48
CA TRP A 226 -4.49 1.47 14.77
C TRP A 226 -5.98 1.20 14.90
N ARG A 227 -6.59 1.61 16.02
CA ARG A 227 -7.95 1.19 16.36
C ARG A 227 -8.93 1.88 15.44
N CYS A 228 -9.83 1.11 14.87
CA CYS A 228 -10.93 1.67 14.10
C CYS A 228 -12.02 2.34 14.96
N CYS A 229 -11.75 2.65 16.23
CA CYS A 229 -12.74 3.18 17.17
C CYS A 229 -13.16 4.61 16.79
N PRO A 230 -14.46 4.96 16.80
CA PRO A 230 -14.93 6.30 16.44
C PRO A 230 -14.48 7.41 17.40
N SER A 231 -13.88 7.07 18.54
CA SER A 231 -13.66 7.98 19.65
C SER A 231 -12.38 8.84 19.57
N GLU A 232 -11.64 8.84 18.47
CA GLU A 232 -10.37 9.58 18.38
C GLU A 232 -10.50 11.09 18.12
N ILE A 233 -11.71 11.67 18.11
CA ILE A 233 -11.90 13.10 18.45
C ILE A 233 -11.97 13.24 19.98
N SER A 234 -11.02 12.64 20.68
CA SER A 234 -10.74 12.94 22.09
C SER A 234 -9.25 13.21 22.26
N THR A 235 -8.70 14.09 21.43
CA THR A 235 -7.38 14.66 21.71
C THR A 235 -7.48 15.66 22.88
N PRO A 236 -6.38 15.86 23.64
CA PRO A 236 -6.27 16.84 24.72
C PRO A 236 -6.59 18.30 24.31
N TRP A 237 -6.67 18.59 23.01
CA TRP A 237 -7.02 19.90 22.44
C TRP A 237 -8.37 20.43 22.96
N ALA A 238 -9.38 19.56 23.12
CA ALA A 238 -10.69 19.96 23.62
C ALA A 238 -10.68 20.40 25.11
N ARG A 239 -9.60 20.13 25.87
CA ARG A 239 -9.45 20.58 27.27
C ARG A 239 -8.73 21.92 27.44
N ARG A 240 -8.27 22.54 26.36
CA ARG A 240 -7.44 23.77 26.41
C ARG A 240 -8.02 24.99 25.70
N MET A 241 -9.30 24.98 25.34
CA MET A 241 -9.99 26.23 25.05
C MET A 241 -10.37 26.88 26.38
N PRO A 242 -9.73 27.99 26.81
CA PRO A 242 -10.31 28.79 27.88
C PRO A 242 -11.69 29.26 27.39
N SER A 243 -12.72 29.02 28.19
CA SER A 243 -14.03 29.61 27.99
C SER A 243 -13.89 31.13 28.08
N GLY A 244 -13.75 31.79 26.93
CA GLY A 244 -13.89 33.24 26.83
C GLY A 244 -15.34 33.61 27.13
N GLN A 245 -15.53 34.35 28.21
CA GLN A 245 -16.68 35.26 28.39
C GLN A 245 -16.52 36.47 27.48
#